data_AF-A0A0E2P2J0-F1
#
_entry.id   AF-A0A0E2P2J0-F1
#
_cell.length_a   1.000
_cell.length_b   1.000
_cell.length_c   1.000
_cell.angle_alpha   90.00
_cell.angle_beta   90.00
_cell.angle_gamma   90.00
#
_symmetry.space_group_name_H-M   'P 1'
#
loop_
_entity.id
_entity.type
_entity.pdbx_description
1 polymer ?
#
loop_
_entity_poly.entity_id
_entity_poly.type
_entity_poly.pdbx_seq_one_letter_code
_entity_poly.pdbx_strand_id
1 'polypeptide(L)'
;MEVATIEGATHNPGAPANWTPSNGPCGTLPIRLQKDTYGNPECVSAWKPSPEEIKTLSDGGFILLKVVGWQVPVWISVADQDAAKTPR
;
A
#
# COMPACT_ATOMS: atom_id res chain seq x y z
N MET A 1 3.58 -0.50 -10.54
CA MET A 1 2.30 -0.02 -9.99
C MET A 1 2.01 1.42 -10.39
N GLU A 2 0.82 1.70 -10.90
CA GLU A 2 0.30 3.07 -10.92
C GLU A 2 -0.47 3.31 -9.61
N VAL A 3 -0.23 4.44 -8.96
CA VAL A 3 -1.07 4.86 -7.83
C VAL A 3 -2.47 5.12 -8.38
N ALA A 4 -3.40 4.20 -8.13
CA ALA A 4 -4.80 4.43 -8.44
C ALA A 4 -5.37 5.37 -7.38
N THR A 5 -5.85 6.54 -7.78
CA THR A 5 -6.54 7.43 -6.84
C THR A 5 -7.84 6.75 -6.40
N ILE A 6 -8.01 6.52 -5.09
CA ILE A 6 -9.29 6.09 -4.55
C ILE A 6 -10.32 7.22 -4.68
N GLU A 7 -11.54 6.89 -5.11
CA GLU A 7 -12.62 7.86 -5.21
C GLU A 7 -12.88 8.52 -3.84
N GLY A 8 -12.94 9.84 -3.80
CA GLY A 8 -13.13 10.59 -2.57
C GLY A 8 -11.92 10.56 -1.62
N ALA A 9 -10.70 10.37 -2.13
CA ALA A 9 -9.48 10.55 -1.35
C ALA A 9 -9.49 11.90 -0.62
N THR A 10 -9.22 11.88 0.68
CA THR A 10 -9.23 13.06 1.56
C THR A 10 -7.84 13.44 2.07
N HIS A 11 -6.88 12.51 2.05
CA HIS A 11 -5.53 12.75 2.59
C HIS A 11 -4.46 12.08 1.73
N ASN A 12 -3.26 12.65 1.74
CA ASN A 12 -2.04 12.11 1.16
C ASN A 12 -0.96 12.06 2.24
N PRO A 13 -0.82 10.95 2.98
CA PRO A 13 0.17 10.80 4.03
C PRO A 13 1.58 10.99 3.46
N GLY A 14 2.36 11.84 4.13
CA GLY A 14 3.75 12.09 3.78
C GLY A 14 4.70 11.07 4.42
N ALA A 15 5.98 11.23 4.12
CA ALA A 15 7.02 10.46 4.76
C ALA A 15 7.04 10.69 6.29
N PRO A 16 7.33 9.66 7.11
CA PRO A 16 7.58 9.82 8.54
C PRO A 16 8.64 10.88 8.85
N ALA A 17 8.58 11.50 10.02
CA ALA A 17 9.49 12.59 10.40
C ALA A 17 10.98 12.20 10.36
N ASN A 18 11.31 10.92 10.54
CA ASN A 18 12.66 10.38 10.49
C ASN A 18 13.00 9.70 9.15
N TRP A 19 12.21 9.91 8.09
CA TRP A 19 12.50 9.37 6.77
C TRP A 19 13.65 10.14 6.12
N THR A 20 14.69 9.42 5.74
CA THR A 20 15.91 9.99 5.15
C THR A 20 16.11 9.49 3.73
N PRO A 21 16.94 10.16 2.90
CA PRO A 21 17.19 9.71 1.52
C PRO A 21 17.73 8.27 1.41
N SER A 22 18.40 7.75 2.44
CA SER A 22 18.91 6.36 2.44
C SER A 22 17.81 5.30 2.58
N ASN A 23 16.60 5.70 2.98
CA ASN A 23 15.43 4.81 3.01
C ASN A 23 14.80 4.60 1.62
N GLY A 24 15.26 5.34 0.61
CA GLY A 24 14.68 5.35 -0.73
C GLY A 24 13.47 6.30 -0.84
N PRO A 25 12.82 6.34 -2.02
CA PRO A 25 11.65 7.17 -2.22
C PRO A 25 10.51 6.72 -1.31
N CYS A 26 10.00 7.64 -0.48
CA CYS A 26 8.72 7.41 0.20
C CYS A 26 7.63 7.55 -0.86
N GLY A 27 6.98 6.45 -1.23
CA GLY A 27 5.77 6.54 -2.04
C GLY A 27 4.67 7.28 -1.30
N THR A 28 3.77 7.90 -2.06
CA THR A 28 2.56 8.51 -1.52
C THR A 28 1.38 7.65 -1.90
N LEU A 29 0.58 7.28 -0.91
CA LEU A 29 -0.67 6.56 -1.12
C LEU A 29 -1.86 7.44 -0.73
N PRO A 30 -2.69 7.90 -1.69
CA PRO A 30 -3.92 8.58 -1.39
C PRO A 30 -4.84 7.69 -0.55
N ILE A 31 -5.40 8.26 0.52
CA ILE A 31 -6.38 7.59 1.37
C ILE A 31 -7.67 8.37 1.44
N ARG A 32 -8.77 7.63 1.62
CA ARG A 32 -10.04 8.15 2.10
C ARG A 32 -10.23 7.76 3.55
N LEU A 33 -10.27 8.75 4.44
CA LEU A 33 -10.69 8.56 5.83
C LEU A 33 -12.22 8.51 5.89
N GLN A 34 -12.78 7.41 6.40
CA GLN A 34 -14.23 7.22 6.54
C GLN A 34 -14.56 6.50 7.86
N LYS A 35 -15.84 6.18 8.08
CA LYS A 35 -16.26 5.31 9.19
C LYS A 35 -16.66 3.94 8.65
N ASP A 36 -16.28 2.89 9.37
CA ASP A 36 -16.75 1.53 9.12
C ASP A 36 -18.24 1.37 9.47
N THR A 37 -18.79 0.18 9.27
CA THR A 37 -20.20 -0.13 9.57
C THR A 37 -20.57 -0.01 11.05
N TYR A 38 -19.59 0.03 11.95
CA TYR A 38 -19.75 0.16 13.39
C TYR A 38 -19.46 1.58 13.89
N GLY A 39 -19.11 2.51 12.98
CA GLY A 39 -18.81 3.90 13.28
C GLY A 39 -17.35 4.18 13.68
N ASN A 40 -16.46 3.20 13.61
CA ASN A 40 -15.03 3.38 13.90
C ASN A 40 -14.32 4.05 12.71
N PRO A 41 -13.29 4.89 12.94
CA PRO A 41 -12.52 5.48 11.86
C PRO A 41 -11.71 4.41 11.11
N GLU A 42 -11.74 4.45 9.78
CA GLU A 42 -10.95 3.58 8.91
C GLU A 42 -10.31 4.37 7.76
N CYS A 43 -9.15 3.90 7.31
CA CYS A 43 -8.42 4.47 6.18
C CYS A 43 -8.49 3.50 5.00
N VAL A 44 -9.04 3.96 3.88
CA VAL A 44 -9.19 3.15 2.67
C VAL A 44 -8.27 3.68 1.58
N SER A 45 -7.57 2.78 0.91
CA SER A 45 -6.71 3.08 -0.24
C SER A 45 -6.98 2.08 -1.37
N ALA A 46 -6.74 2.47 -2.61
CA ALA A 46 -6.96 1.61 -3.77
C ALA A 46 -5.72 1.57 -4.67
N TRP A 47 -5.54 0.45 -5.36
CA TRP A 47 -4.37 0.16 -6.17
C TRP A 47 -4.78 -0.62 -7.39
N LYS A 48 -4.21 -0.27 -8.55
CA LYS A 48 -4.39 -1.03 -9.78
C LYS A 48 -3.07 -1.68 -10.16
N PRO A 49 -2.93 -3.00 -10.03
CA PRO A 49 -1.75 -3.70 -10.49
C PRO A 49 -1.54 -3.49 -12.00
N SER A 50 -0.29 -3.29 -12.40
CA SER A 50 0.12 -3.30 -13.80
C SER A 50 0.04 -4.72 -14.39
N PRO A 51 0.04 -4.89 -15.72
CA PRO A 51 0.03 -6.21 -16.34
C PRO A 51 1.15 -7.14 -15.85
N GLU A 52 2.35 -6.62 -15.60
CA GLU A 52 3.47 -7.40 -15.07
C GLU A 52 3.20 -7.88 -13.63
N GLU A 53 2.67 -7.00 -12.79
CA GLU A 53 2.29 -7.33 -11.41
C GLU A 53 1.13 -8.35 -11.39
N ILE A 54 0.16 -8.24 -12.30
CA ILE A 54 -0.90 -9.24 -12.48
C ILE A 54 -0.29 -10.59 -12.86
N LYS A 55 0.69 -10.60 -13.76
CA LYS A 55 1.40 -11.83 -14.12
C LYS A 55 2.09 -12.44 -12.91
N THR A 56 2.85 -11.66 -12.13
CA THR A 56 3.50 -12.15 -10.91
C THR A 56 2.50 -12.74 -9.93
N LEU A 57 1.33 -12.10 -9.73
CA LEU A 57 0.26 -12.65 -8.89
C LEU A 57 -0.29 -13.97 -9.46
N SER A 58 -0.48 -14.03 -10.78
CA SER A 58 -0.96 -15.24 -11.48
C SER A 58 0.02 -16.40 -11.39
N ASP A 59 1.32 -16.10 -11.29
CA ASP A 59 2.41 -17.06 -11.07
C ASP A 59 2.58 -17.44 -9.59
N GLY A 60 1.67 -17.00 -8.71
CA GLY A 60 1.68 -17.33 -7.29
C GLY A 60 2.56 -16.41 -6.43
N GLY A 61 2.83 -15.19 -6.89
CA GLY A 61 3.42 -14.13 -6.09
C GLY A 61 2.44 -13.54 -5.08
N PHE A 62 2.91 -12.56 -4.31
CA PHE A 62 2.22 -11.99 -3.16
C PHE A 62 2.02 -10.48 -3.28
N ILE A 63 0.97 -9.99 -2.65
CA ILE A 63 0.78 -8.57 -2.37
C ILE A 63 1.41 -8.26 -1.02
N LEU A 64 2.36 -7.34 -0.99
CA LEU A 64 2.98 -6.84 0.24
C LEU A 64 2.39 -5.48 0.58
N LEU A 65 1.79 -5.33 1.77
CA LEU A 65 1.44 -4.05 2.37
C LEU A 65 2.50 -3.68 3.40
N LYS A 66 3.16 -2.53 3.23
CA LYS A 66 4.19 -2.03 4.14
C LYS A 66 3.69 -0.76 4.84
N VAL A 67 3.74 -0.80 6.17
CA VAL A 67 3.39 0.32 7.05
C VAL A 67 4.61 0.64 7.89
N VAL A 68 5.08 1.89 7.84
CA VAL A 68 6.28 2.33 8.56
C VAL A 68 5.91 3.38 9.58
N GLY A 69 6.42 3.24 10.81
CA GLY A 69 6.32 4.28 11.84
C GLY A 69 4.90 4.62 12.30
N TRP A 70 4.02 3.61 12.41
CA TRP A 70 2.62 3.80 12.84
C TRP A 70 1.80 4.77 11.98
N GLN A 71 2.19 4.96 10.72
CA GLN A 71 1.39 5.68 9.74
C GLN A 71 0.22 4.80 9.25
N VAL A 72 -0.79 5.43 8.65
CA VAL A 72 -1.76 4.74 7.78
C VAL A 72 -1.02 4.08 6.59
N PRO A 73 -1.60 3.08 5.89
CA PRO A 73 -0.97 2.45 4.72
C PRO A 73 -0.23 3.43 3.81
N VAL A 74 1.08 3.23 3.63
CA VAL A 74 1.94 4.12 2.81
C VAL A 74 2.37 3.47 1.50
N TRP A 75 2.45 2.13 1.44
CA TRP A 75 2.93 1.42 0.26
C TRP A 75 2.42 -0.02 0.15
N ILE A 76 2.05 -0.46 -1.04
CA ILE A 76 1.89 -1.86 -1.41
C ILE A 76 2.66 -2.16 -2.70
N SER A 77 3.17 -3.38 -2.79
CA SER A 77 3.92 -3.87 -3.94
C SER A 77 3.50 -5.30 -4.25
N VAL A 78 3.66 -5.75 -5.50
CA VAL A 78 3.64 -7.17 -5.81
C VAL A 78 5.07 -7.69 -5.75
N ALA A 79 5.26 -8.87 -5.16
CA ALA A 79 6.55 -9.52 -5.05
C ALA A 79 6.42 -11.02 -5.32
N ASP A 80 7.53 -11.66 -5.69
CA ASP A 80 7.58 -13.11 -5.92
C ASP A 80 7.63 -13.91 -4.60
N GLN A 81 7.80 -15.24 -4.74
CA GLN A 81 7.86 -16.17 -3.62
C GLN A 81 9.18 -16.13 -2.83
N ASP A 82 10.21 -15.45 -3.35
CA ASP A 82 11.44 -15.25 -2.61
C ASP A 82 11.24 -14.13 -1.57
N ALA A 83 10.40 -13.15 -1.88
CA ALA A 83 10.08 -12.01 -1.01
C ALA A 83 8.99 -12.28 0.04
N ALA A 84 8.10 -13.27 -0.16
CA ALA A 84 7.09 -13.68 0.80
C ALA A 84 6.71 -15.16 0.64
N LYS A 85 6.22 -15.80 1.72
CA LYS A 85 5.92 -17.25 1.74
C LYS A 85 4.61 -17.52 2.48
N THR A 86 3.86 -18.52 2.03
CA THR A 86 2.70 -19.04 2.77
C THR A 86 3.17 -19.82 4.00
N PRO A 87 2.66 -19.55 5.21
CA PRO A 87 2.96 -20.36 6.39
C PRO A 87 2.55 -21.82 6.16
N ARG A 88 3.40 -22.78 6.57
CA ARG A 88 3.05 -24.21 6.60
C ARG A 88 2.11 -24.53 7.75
#